data_AF-A0A1M4W7X6-F1
#
_entry.id   AF-A0A1M4W7X6-F1
#
_cell.length_a   1.000
_cell.length_b   1.000
_cell.length_c   1.000
_cell.angle_alpha   90.00
_cell.angle_beta   90.00
_cell.angle_gamma   90.00
#
_symmetry.space_group_name_H-M   'P 1'
#
loop_
_entity.id
_entity.type
_entity.pdbx_description
1 polymer ?
#
loop_
_entity_poly.entity_id
_entity_poly.type
_entity_poly.pdbx_seq_one_letter_code
_entity_poly.pdbx_strand_id
1 'polypeptide(L)'
;YAYNVRSWTKSITGTLFSQTLNYQEAITGNTPCYNGNISSMSWQSGVETSQRGYRFTYDGLSRLKDALYGEGATLAANTDRFNEQVTGYDKMGNILGLKRYGQTAAGSYGMIDNLTLTYNGNRLQAVKDIATSSVYGNGTEFKDNSNQTVEYAYDKNGNLIKDLNKNISSIGYNCLNLPSQITLAGSTGSNSIDYEYGADGTKLRTVHKTGATTLTTDYCGNAVYENGVLKMLLNEAGYVSFPDRKFHFYLKDHQGNVRVVADKDGNVEETNAYYPFGGTFTSTNSVQPYKYNGKELDTRNGLNWYDYGARHYDATIGRWHVVDPMSEKYYNSSLYMYCANNPIKYIDLTGLAWRLTYDEDHDGKRKYNGYEWVSEEESYNEDGSLKKGLYAQAIFFSDNGTFDSKKNYNIGSSTATVYLADGTTLEYDASTNPSDPEVFATVPEGIYEANVGTHHGSKRNYTALKMRDIRAKSQTLELGMTNPAYQDGRTFATGIDIHYAGYLNYTGTINNGKNGVSQGCLLIDVNAWSNFISNFDNNIQRSNSVSVTVSRTFSTPVNGNRLPAFNFIMNGSRSSFFNSKIR
;
A
#
# COMPACT_ATOMS: atom_id res chain seq x y z
N TYR A 1 -5.93 0.60 14.38
CA TYR A 1 -4.54 0.17 14.15
C TYR A 1 -3.71 0.53 15.36
N ALA A 2 -2.71 -0.29 15.67
CA ALA A 2 -1.69 0.03 16.68
C ALA A 2 -0.30 -0.22 16.11
N TYR A 3 0.70 0.48 16.64
CA TYR A 3 2.09 0.45 16.18
C TYR A 3 3.04 0.25 17.36
N ASN A 4 4.25 -0.27 17.10
CA ASN A 4 5.32 -0.33 18.10
C ASN A 4 6.15 0.96 18.12
N VAL A 5 7.16 1.03 19.02
CA VAL A 5 8.05 2.20 19.16
C VAL A 5 8.91 2.53 17.93
N ARG A 6 8.92 1.66 16.92
CA ARG A 6 9.60 1.85 15.62
C ARG A 6 8.60 2.17 14.49
N SER A 7 7.36 2.50 14.85
CA SER A 7 6.25 2.74 13.93
C SER A 7 5.88 1.55 13.04
N TRP A 8 6.28 0.33 13.40
CA TRP A 8 5.83 -0.88 12.70
C TRP A 8 4.44 -1.28 13.18
N THR A 9 3.57 -1.67 12.24
CA THR A 9 2.21 -2.14 12.54
C THR A 9 2.25 -3.29 13.54
N LYS A 10 1.60 -3.12 14.68
CA LYS A 10 1.51 -4.13 15.74
C LYS A 10 0.19 -4.88 15.72
N SER A 11 -0.90 -4.18 15.47
CA SER A 11 -2.21 -4.82 15.35
C SER A 11 -3.21 -4.06 14.47
N ILE A 12 -4.12 -4.84 13.90
CA ILE A 12 -5.33 -4.40 13.22
C ILE A 12 -6.50 -4.99 14.02
N THR A 13 -7.49 -4.18 14.36
CA THR A 13 -8.63 -4.62 15.16
C THR A 13 -9.91 -4.08 14.56
N GLY A 14 -10.86 -4.99 14.32
CA GLY A 14 -12.20 -4.71 13.84
C GLY A 14 -13.12 -5.88 14.17
N THR A 15 -14.43 -5.68 14.00
CA THR A 15 -15.46 -6.68 14.37
C THR A 15 -15.34 -7.98 13.58
N LEU A 16 -15.02 -7.88 12.29
CA LEU A 16 -14.96 -9.02 11.36
C LEU A 16 -13.53 -9.43 11.00
N PHE A 17 -12.52 -8.68 11.43
CA PHE A 17 -11.14 -9.03 11.18
C PHE A 17 -10.23 -8.45 12.26
N SER A 18 -9.34 -9.29 12.78
CA SER A 18 -8.26 -8.84 13.65
C SER A 18 -6.94 -9.50 13.24
N GLN A 19 -5.85 -8.78 13.46
CA GLN A 19 -4.49 -9.26 13.21
C GLN A 19 -3.56 -8.71 14.29
N THR A 20 -2.63 -9.55 14.72
CA THR A 20 -1.50 -9.17 15.57
C THR A 20 -0.20 -9.60 14.91
N LEU A 21 0.77 -8.70 14.88
CA LEU A 21 2.12 -8.94 14.37
C LEU A 21 3.12 -8.88 15.50
N ASN A 22 4.06 -9.81 15.53
CA ASN A 22 5.16 -9.80 16.48
C ASN A 22 6.49 -9.75 15.74
N TYR A 23 7.45 -9.07 16.37
CA TYR A 23 8.78 -8.84 15.86
C TYR A 23 9.75 -9.37 16.92
N GLN A 24 10.14 -8.54 17.88
CA GLN A 24 11.03 -8.91 18.98
C GLN A 24 10.35 -9.65 20.14
N GLU A 25 9.02 -9.71 20.16
CA GLU A 25 8.31 -10.34 21.26
C GLU A 25 8.48 -11.86 21.22
N ALA A 26 8.77 -12.44 22.39
CA ALA A 26 8.86 -13.87 22.56
C ALA A 26 7.45 -14.46 22.76
N ILE A 27 7.04 -15.31 21.82
CA ILE A 27 5.83 -16.13 21.88
C ILE A 27 6.27 -17.58 21.78
N THR A 28 5.51 -18.51 22.37
CA THR A 28 5.82 -19.94 22.32
C THR A 28 6.15 -20.39 20.89
N GLY A 29 7.39 -20.83 20.68
CA GLY A 29 7.88 -21.40 19.42
C GLY A 29 8.30 -20.41 18.33
N ASN A 30 8.25 -19.09 18.53
CA ASN A 30 8.76 -18.13 17.54
C ASN A 30 10.24 -17.81 17.77
N THR A 31 10.88 -17.25 16.73
CA THR A 31 12.22 -16.68 16.83
C THR A 31 12.12 -15.16 16.79
N PRO A 32 12.36 -14.43 17.89
CA PRO A 32 12.34 -12.98 17.92
C PRO A 32 13.21 -12.35 16.82
N CYS A 33 12.68 -11.31 16.18
CA CYS A 33 13.31 -10.58 15.08
C CYS A 33 13.47 -9.11 15.44
N TYR A 34 14.69 -8.58 15.33
CA TYR A 34 15.04 -7.20 15.73
C TYR A 34 15.29 -6.26 14.53
N ASN A 35 15.18 -6.78 13.30
CA ASN A 35 15.55 -6.11 12.04
C ASN A 35 14.35 -5.75 11.14
N GLY A 36 13.14 -5.77 11.71
CA GLY A 36 11.89 -5.48 10.99
C GLY A 36 11.25 -6.69 10.34
N ASN A 37 11.86 -7.87 10.39
CA ASN A 37 11.16 -9.10 10.04
C ASN A 37 10.07 -9.40 11.07
N ILE A 38 8.91 -9.85 10.59
CA ILE A 38 7.81 -10.30 11.44
C ILE A 38 8.15 -11.73 11.90
N SER A 39 8.27 -11.96 13.20
CA SER A 39 8.57 -13.28 13.78
C SER A 39 7.33 -14.16 13.93
N SER A 40 6.15 -13.55 14.10
CA SER A 40 4.88 -14.27 14.03
C SER A 40 3.75 -13.33 13.68
N MET A 41 2.71 -13.90 13.09
CA MET A 41 1.47 -13.22 12.74
C MET A 41 0.31 -14.09 13.19
N SER A 42 -0.68 -13.51 13.82
CA SER A 42 -1.94 -14.18 14.10
C SER A 42 -3.10 -13.34 13.59
N TRP A 43 -4.19 -13.98 13.18
CA TRP A 43 -5.38 -13.32 12.67
C TRP A 43 -6.64 -14.13 12.96
N GLN A 44 -7.78 -13.46 12.89
CA GLN A 44 -9.10 -14.05 12.98
C GLN A 44 -10.00 -13.35 11.94
N SER A 45 -10.72 -14.14 11.14
CA SER A 45 -11.53 -13.64 10.03
C SER A 45 -12.99 -14.02 10.19
N GLY A 46 -13.88 -13.06 9.97
CA GLY A 46 -15.33 -13.24 9.97
C GLY A 46 -15.86 -13.81 11.31
N VAL A 47 -16.58 -14.92 11.21
CA VAL A 47 -17.20 -15.62 12.35
C VAL A 47 -16.36 -16.78 12.90
N GLU A 48 -15.10 -16.91 12.45
CA GLU A 48 -14.20 -17.94 12.99
C GLU A 48 -14.01 -17.74 14.50
N THR A 49 -14.07 -18.82 15.28
CA THR A 49 -13.90 -18.76 16.74
C THR A 49 -12.45 -18.98 17.19
N SER A 50 -11.62 -19.54 16.31
CA SER A 50 -10.23 -19.87 16.58
C SER A 50 -9.32 -18.93 15.81
N GLN A 51 -8.38 -18.31 16.52
CA GLN A 51 -7.32 -17.53 15.91
C GLN A 51 -6.39 -18.46 15.11
N ARG A 52 -6.03 -18.05 13.89
CA ARG A 52 -5.03 -18.70 13.04
C ARG A 52 -3.74 -17.90 13.06
N GLY A 53 -2.63 -18.50 12.68
CA GLY A 53 -1.38 -17.77 12.63
C GLY A 53 -0.22 -18.55 12.04
N TYR A 54 0.88 -17.82 11.89
CA TYR A 54 2.17 -18.31 11.45
C TYR A 54 3.27 -17.87 12.41
N ARG A 55 4.26 -18.74 12.57
CA ARG A 55 5.58 -18.40 13.11
C ARG A 55 6.58 -18.45 11.97
N PHE A 56 7.35 -17.38 11.82
CA PHE A 56 8.26 -17.22 10.70
C PHE A 56 9.72 -17.41 11.11
N THR A 57 10.50 -18.02 10.22
CA THR A 57 11.96 -18.02 10.30
C THR A 57 12.52 -17.49 8.99
N TYR A 58 13.74 -16.95 9.06
CA TYR A 58 14.42 -16.35 7.92
C TYR A 58 15.86 -16.84 7.86
N ASP A 59 16.48 -16.78 6.70
CA ASP A 59 17.92 -16.95 6.58
C ASP A 59 18.69 -15.67 6.94
N GLY A 60 20.03 -15.72 6.88
CA GLY A 60 20.89 -14.58 7.20
C GLY A 60 20.72 -13.35 6.29
N LEU A 61 20.03 -13.50 5.14
CA LEU A 61 19.71 -12.41 4.21
C LEU A 61 18.28 -11.93 4.37
N SER A 62 17.58 -12.35 5.43
CA SER A 62 16.16 -12.04 5.68
C SER A 62 15.20 -12.60 4.63
N ARG A 63 15.56 -13.69 3.93
CA ARG A 63 14.65 -14.41 3.05
C ARG A 63 13.85 -15.43 3.86
N LEU A 64 12.55 -15.57 3.58
CA LEU A 64 11.66 -16.47 4.30
C LEU A 64 12.16 -17.91 4.20
N LYS A 65 12.21 -18.63 5.32
CA LYS A 65 12.53 -20.06 5.35
C LYS A 65 11.31 -20.88 5.71
N ASP A 66 10.74 -20.61 6.87
CA ASP A 66 9.59 -21.34 7.37
C ASP A 66 8.45 -20.38 7.69
N ALA A 67 7.24 -20.75 7.30
CA ALA A 67 5.99 -20.24 7.83
C ALA A 67 5.23 -21.41 8.45
N LEU A 68 5.39 -21.56 9.76
CA LEU A 68 4.81 -22.67 10.52
C LEU A 68 3.43 -22.29 11.03
N TYR A 69 2.40 -22.93 10.50
CA TYR A 69 1.00 -22.67 10.82
C TYR A 69 0.66 -23.16 12.24
N GLY A 70 -0.26 -22.45 12.89
CA GLY A 70 -0.91 -22.93 14.10
C GLY A 70 -2.20 -22.16 14.42
N GLU A 71 -2.92 -22.66 15.42
CA GLU A 71 -4.20 -22.10 15.87
C GLU A 71 -4.21 -21.87 17.39
N GLY A 72 -5.11 -20.99 17.83
CA GLY A 72 -5.27 -20.57 19.22
C GLY A 72 -4.28 -19.48 19.64
N ALA A 73 -4.44 -18.97 20.86
CA ALA A 73 -3.70 -17.80 21.36
C ALA A 73 -2.16 -17.98 21.34
N THR A 74 -1.67 -19.22 21.44
CA THR A 74 -0.23 -19.55 21.40
C THR A 74 0.22 -20.12 20.06
N LEU A 75 -0.71 -20.31 19.09
CA LEU A 75 -0.49 -21.02 17.82
C LEU A 75 -0.01 -22.48 17.98
N ALA A 76 -0.30 -23.11 19.11
CA ALA A 76 0.20 -24.46 19.42
C ALA A 76 -0.79 -25.58 19.05
N ALA A 77 -2.05 -25.24 18.72
CA ALA A 77 -3.02 -26.21 18.24
C ALA A 77 -2.96 -26.34 16.71
N ASN A 78 -3.37 -27.49 16.19
CA ASN A 78 -3.55 -27.72 14.75
C ASN A 78 -2.35 -27.28 13.90
N THR A 79 -1.14 -27.56 14.40
CA THR A 79 0.10 -27.29 13.69
C THR A 79 0.17 -28.14 12.42
N ASP A 80 1.01 -27.73 11.47
CA ASP A 80 1.31 -28.50 10.25
C ASP A 80 0.15 -28.66 9.26
N ARG A 81 -0.93 -27.90 9.43
CA ARG A 81 -2.05 -27.89 8.47
C ARG A 81 -1.77 -27.12 7.19
N PHE A 82 -1.15 -25.94 7.32
CA PHE A 82 -0.97 -24.98 6.22
C PHE A 82 0.44 -24.38 6.21
N ASN A 83 1.45 -25.16 6.61
CA ASN A 83 2.83 -24.71 6.55
C ASN A 83 3.25 -24.40 5.11
N GLU A 84 4.11 -23.40 4.95
CA GLU A 84 4.85 -23.13 3.71
C GLU A 84 6.33 -22.95 4.05
N GLN A 85 7.20 -23.71 3.39
CA GLN A 85 8.62 -23.76 3.73
C GLN A 85 9.49 -23.75 2.48
N VAL A 86 10.42 -22.81 2.40
CA VAL A 86 11.45 -22.78 1.37
C VAL A 86 12.63 -23.63 1.82
N THR A 87 12.89 -24.73 1.09
CA THR A 87 13.92 -25.70 1.45
C THR A 87 15.33 -25.22 1.11
N GLY A 88 15.46 -24.25 0.23
CA GLY A 88 16.72 -23.62 -0.10
C GLY A 88 16.59 -22.50 -1.12
N TYR A 89 17.61 -21.66 -1.16
CA TYR A 89 17.83 -20.66 -2.19
C TYR A 89 19.18 -20.89 -2.84
N ASP A 90 19.29 -20.63 -4.14
CA ASP A 90 20.61 -20.54 -4.78
C ASP A 90 21.30 -19.21 -4.45
N LYS A 91 22.52 -19.04 -4.98
CA LYS A 91 23.32 -17.82 -4.79
C LYS A 91 22.71 -16.56 -5.42
N MET A 92 21.80 -16.72 -6.39
CA MET A 92 21.10 -15.62 -7.04
C MET A 92 19.76 -15.31 -6.37
N GLY A 93 19.36 -16.10 -5.38
CA GLY A 93 18.08 -15.95 -4.69
C GLY A 93 16.91 -16.63 -5.39
N ASN A 94 17.14 -17.58 -6.29
CA ASN A 94 16.06 -18.43 -6.78
C ASN A 94 15.66 -19.46 -5.71
N ILE A 95 14.35 -19.67 -5.54
CA ILE A 95 13.80 -20.74 -4.68
C ILE A 95 14.18 -22.09 -5.29
N LEU A 96 14.93 -22.93 -4.58
CA LEU A 96 15.32 -24.27 -5.04
C LEU A 96 14.28 -25.34 -4.71
N GLY A 97 13.48 -25.12 -3.66
CA GLY A 97 12.37 -26.00 -3.35
C GLY A 97 11.40 -25.38 -2.35
N LEU A 98 10.17 -25.88 -2.41
CA LEU A 98 9.02 -25.36 -1.66
C LEU A 98 8.20 -26.55 -1.14
N LYS A 99 7.98 -26.61 0.17
CA LYS A 99 7.04 -27.54 0.78
C LYS A 99 5.79 -26.81 1.21
N ARG A 100 4.62 -27.33 0.86
CA ARG A 100 3.34 -26.81 1.36
C ARG A 100 2.50 -27.94 1.94
N TYR A 101 1.81 -27.60 3.01
CA TYR A 101 0.84 -28.47 3.67
C TYR A 101 -0.54 -27.89 3.46
N GLY A 102 -1.55 -28.75 3.36
CA GLY A 102 -2.93 -28.36 3.16
C GLY A 102 -3.88 -29.45 3.60
N GLN A 103 -5.17 -29.19 3.38
CA GLN A 103 -6.21 -30.18 3.62
C GLN A 103 -6.16 -31.25 2.52
N THR A 104 -6.01 -32.52 2.88
CA THR A 104 -5.90 -33.66 1.94
C THR A 104 -7.16 -34.52 1.87
N ALA A 105 -8.03 -34.42 2.88
CA ALA A 105 -9.39 -34.96 2.86
C ALA A 105 -10.28 -34.16 3.82
N ALA A 106 -11.58 -34.47 3.89
CA ALA A 106 -12.46 -33.90 4.90
C ALA A 106 -11.91 -34.14 6.31
N GLY A 107 -11.44 -33.07 6.98
CA GLY A 107 -10.85 -33.13 8.33
C GLY A 107 -9.40 -33.64 8.42
N SER A 108 -8.76 -34.01 7.30
CA SER A 108 -7.38 -34.51 7.27
C SER A 108 -6.44 -33.51 6.59
N TYR A 109 -5.22 -33.39 7.11
CA TYR A 109 -4.22 -32.46 6.64
C TYR A 109 -2.88 -33.16 6.42
N GLY A 110 -2.08 -32.67 5.47
CA GLY A 110 -0.79 -33.25 5.13
C GLY A 110 -0.06 -32.44 4.08
N MET A 111 1.09 -32.94 3.64
CA MET A 111 1.90 -32.30 2.61
C MET A 111 1.22 -32.44 1.24
N ILE A 112 0.96 -31.30 0.59
CA ILE A 112 0.34 -31.20 -0.74
C ILE A 112 1.33 -30.84 -1.84
N ASP A 113 2.49 -30.29 -1.47
CA ASP A 113 3.56 -29.94 -2.39
C ASP A 113 4.92 -30.26 -1.76
N ASN A 114 5.82 -30.83 -2.54
CA ASN A 114 7.24 -30.98 -2.24
C ASN A 114 8.05 -30.70 -3.51
N LEU A 115 8.12 -29.41 -3.83
CA LEU A 115 8.62 -28.93 -5.10
C LEU A 115 10.14 -28.89 -5.11
N THR A 116 10.72 -29.32 -6.23
CA THR A 116 12.10 -29.06 -6.62
C THR A 116 12.11 -28.22 -7.89
N LEU A 117 12.66 -27.01 -7.81
CA LEU A 117 12.70 -26.07 -8.92
C LEU A 117 14.11 -26.08 -9.55
N THR A 118 14.17 -26.38 -10.84
CA THR A 118 15.42 -26.45 -11.62
C THR A 118 15.51 -25.25 -12.55
N TYR A 119 16.71 -24.68 -12.70
CA TYR A 119 16.92 -23.42 -13.42
C TYR A 119 18.01 -23.50 -14.49
N ASN A 120 17.87 -22.66 -15.52
CA ASN A 120 18.95 -22.26 -16.43
C ASN A 120 19.26 -20.78 -16.23
N GLY A 121 20.28 -20.48 -15.43
CA GLY A 121 20.50 -19.14 -14.88
C GLY A 121 19.36 -18.78 -13.91
N ASN A 122 18.69 -17.65 -14.11
CA ASN A 122 17.52 -17.25 -13.31
C ASN A 122 16.17 -17.68 -13.91
N ARG A 123 16.19 -18.30 -15.10
CA ARG A 123 14.99 -18.79 -15.80
C ARG A 123 14.64 -20.18 -15.29
N LEU A 124 13.40 -20.35 -14.83
CA LEU A 124 12.89 -21.65 -14.40
C LEU A 124 12.89 -22.61 -15.58
N GLN A 125 13.35 -23.84 -15.41
CA GLN A 125 13.40 -24.84 -16.47
C GLN A 125 12.34 -25.91 -16.26
N ALA A 126 12.18 -26.39 -15.03
CA ALA A 126 11.22 -27.42 -14.66
C ALA A 126 10.90 -27.33 -13.16
N VAL A 127 9.71 -27.79 -12.78
CA VAL A 127 9.29 -27.92 -11.38
C VAL A 127 8.79 -29.34 -11.19
N LYS A 128 9.51 -30.11 -10.37
CA LYS A 128 9.11 -31.46 -10.01
C LYS A 128 8.38 -31.45 -8.68
N ASP A 129 7.22 -32.08 -8.61
CA ASP A 129 6.53 -32.34 -7.35
C ASP A 129 6.59 -33.83 -6.98
N ILE A 130 7.00 -34.13 -5.75
CA ILE A 130 7.04 -35.50 -5.22
C ILE A 130 6.03 -35.72 -4.09
N ALA A 131 5.17 -34.74 -3.79
CA ALA A 131 4.07 -34.95 -2.88
C ALA A 131 3.11 -36.01 -3.44
N THR A 132 2.62 -36.89 -2.56
CA THR A 132 1.71 -37.98 -2.93
C THR A 132 0.25 -37.65 -2.68
N SER A 133 -0.02 -36.56 -1.95
CA SER A 133 -1.36 -36.07 -1.65
C SER A 133 -1.61 -34.76 -2.40
N SER A 134 -2.88 -34.48 -2.71
CA SER A 134 -3.33 -33.23 -3.32
C SER A 134 -4.31 -32.52 -2.41
N VAL A 135 -4.61 -31.25 -2.71
CA VAL A 135 -5.63 -30.51 -1.95
C VAL A 135 -7.01 -31.12 -2.15
N TYR A 136 -7.73 -31.25 -1.05
CA TYR A 136 -9.14 -31.59 -1.03
C TYR A 136 -10.00 -30.44 -1.57
N GLY A 137 -10.75 -30.69 -2.66
CA GLY A 137 -11.69 -29.72 -3.24
C GLY A 137 -11.11 -28.74 -4.26
N ASN A 138 -9.85 -28.97 -4.71
CA ASN A 138 -9.00 -28.05 -5.49
C ASN A 138 -8.48 -26.85 -4.66
N GLY A 139 -7.21 -26.49 -4.85
CA GLY A 139 -6.61 -25.32 -4.23
C GLY A 139 -5.43 -24.78 -5.04
N THR A 140 -4.49 -24.15 -4.33
CA THR A 140 -3.27 -23.58 -4.94
C THR A 140 -2.13 -24.62 -5.05
N GLU A 141 -2.37 -25.91 -4.87
CA GLU A 141 -1.33 -26.93 -5.07
C GLU A 141 -0.73 -26.83 -6.48
N PHE A 142 0.58 -27.10 -6.60
CA PHE A 142 1.21 -27.24 -7.89
C PHE A 142 0.73 -28.52 -8.56
N LYS A 143 0.51 -28.46 -9.87
CA LYS A 143 0.07 -29.61 -10.67
C LYS A 143 1.18 -29.95 -11.66
N ASP A 144 2.00 -30.95 -11.30
CA ASP A 144 3.08 -31.48 -12.13
C ASP A 144 2.52 -32.34 -13.28
N ASN A 145 1.75 -31.70 -14.17
CA ASN A 145 1.07 -32.36 -15.27
C ASN A 145 2.02 -32.78 -16.38
N SER A 146 3.11 -32.03 -16.58
CA SER A 146 4.07 -32.27 -17.65
C SER A 146 5.09 -33.31 -17.22
N ASN A 147 5.68 -33.17 -16.01
CA ASN A 147 6.74 -34.02 -15.48
C ASN A 147 7.87 -34.25 -16.50
N GLN A 148 8.31 -33.17 -17.14
CA GLN A 148 9.37 -33.17 -18.16
C GLN A 148 10.65 -32.53 -17.62
N THR A 149 11.77 -32.80 -18.27
CA THR A 149 13.05 -32.16 -17.91
C THR A 149 13.12 -30.69 -18.30
N VAL A 150 12.27 -30.24 -19.23
CA VAL A 150 12.10 -28.85 -19.62
C VAL A 150 10.61 -28.58 -19.84
N GLU A 151 10.06 -27.67 -19.04
CA GLU A 151 8.62 -27.39 -18.97
C GLU A 151 8.33 -25.91 -19.20
N TYR A 152 9.30 -25.07 -18.91
CA TYR A 152 9.23 -23.63 -19.07
C TYR A 152 10.18 -23.19 -20.18
N ALA A 153 9.69 -22.33 -21.07
CA ALA A 153 10.50 -21.75 -22.14
C ALA A 153 10.36 -20.24 -22.12
N TYR A 154 11.39 -19.53 -22.60
CA TYR A 154 11.45 -18.07 -22.58
C TYR A 154 11.86 -17.55 -23.96
N ASP A 155 11.39 -16.35 -24.28
CA ASP A 155 11.91 -15.60 -25.42
C ASP A 155 13.32 -15.03 -25.13
N LYS A 156 13.84 -14.24 -26.08
CA LYS A 156 15.16 -13.60 -25.95
C LYS A 156 15.18 -12.44 -24.94
N ASN A 157 14.03 -11.85 -24.64
CA ASN A 157 13.88 -10.79 -23.64
C ASN A 157 13.73 -11.37 -22.22
N GLY A 158 13.59 -12.69 -22.10
CA GLY A 158 13.38 -13.36 -20.81
C GLY A 158 11.91 -13.41 -20.39
N ASN A 159 10.97 -13.23 -21.32
CA ASN A 159 9.57 -13.43 -21.03
C ASN A 159 9.21 -14.91 -21.14
N LEU A 160 8.41 -15.42 -20.20
CA LEU A 160 7.89 -16.78 -20.24
C LEU A 160 7.00 -16.97 -21.48
N ILE A 161 7.32 -17.91 -22.36
CA ILE A 161 6.50 -18.22 -23.55
C ILE A 161 5.81 -19.57 -23.48
N LYS A 162 6.21 -20.45 -22.56
CA LYS A 162 5.56 -21.76 -22.34
C LYS A 162 5.62 -22.15 -20.88
N ASP A 163 4.56 -22.77 -20.40
CA ASP A 163 4.47 -23.47 -19.13
C ASP A 163 3.60 -24.70 -19.34
N LEU A 164 4.25 -25.86 -19.50
CA LEU A 164 3.57 -27.11 -19.80
C LEU A 164 2.68 -27.60 -18.64
N ASN A 165 2.97 -27.20 -17.40
CA ASN A 165 2.19 -27.63 -16.23
C ASN A 165 0.81 -26.96 -16.18
N LYS A 166 0.71 -25.75 -16.73
CA LYS A 166 -0.55 -25.02 -16.91
C LYS A 166 -1.13 -25.16 -18.32
N ASN A 167 -0.60 -26.08 -19.14
CA ASN A 167 -0.96 -26.26 -20.54
C ASN A 167 -0.72 -25.01 -21.42
N ILE A 168 0.11 -24.05 -21.00
CA ILE A 168 0.40 -22.86 -21.79
C ILE A 168 1.35 -23.22 -22.93
N SER A 169 0.82 -23.23 -24.16
CA SER A 169 1.56 -23.60 -25.36
C SER A 169 2.32 -22.43 -25.99
N SER A 170 1.83 -21.21 -25.80
CA SER A 170 2.48 -19.98 -26.27
C SER A 170 1.98 -18.76 -25.51
N ILE A 171 2.87 -17.79 -25.30
CA ILE A 171 2.53 -16.43 -24.88
C ILE A 171 3.12 -15.44 -25.88
N GLY A 172 2.28 -14.57 -26.42
CA GLY A 172 2.67 -13.39 -27.18
C GLY A 172 2.80 -12.18 -26.26
N TYR A 173 3.72 -11.28 -26.58
CA TYR A 173 4.01 -10.08 -25.79
C TYR A 173 3.94 -8.81 -26.63
N ASN A 174 3.56 -7.70 -26.01
CA ASN A 174 3.69 -6.36 -26.61
C ASN A 174 5.10 -5.77 -26.37
N CYS A 175 5.34 -4.54 -26.85
CA CYS A 175 6.64 -3.87 -26.70
C CYS A 175 7.02 -3.50 -25.25
N LEU A 176 6.07 -3.60 -24.30
CA LEU A 176 6.29 -3.38 -22.87
C LEU A 176 6.58 -4.69 -22.12
N ASN A 177 6.72 -5.82 -22.83
CA ASN A 177 6.81 -7.16 -22.25
C ASN A 177 5.57 -7.55 -21.40
N LEU A 178 4.39 -6.99 -21.72
CA LEU A 178 3.12 -7.45 -21.16
C LEU A 178 2.48 -8.51 -22.08
N PRO A 179 1.89 -9.60 -21.53
CA PRO A 179 1.25 -10.64 -22.34
C PRO A 179 0.12 -10.05 -23.18
N SER A 180 0.18 -10.19 -24.50
CA SER A 180 -0.90 -9.79 -25.42
C SER A 180 -1.85 -10.95 -25.74
N GLN A 181 -1.34 -12.18 -25.74
CA GLN A 181 -2.15 -13.38 -25.91
C GLN A 181 -1.50 -14.57 -25.21
N ILE A 182 -2.28 -15.31 -24.41
CA ILE A 182 -1.90 -16.62 -23.86
C ILE A 182 -2.72 -17.68 -24.58
N THR A 183 -2.07 -18.68 -25.16
CA THR A 183 -2.75 -19.86 -25.73
C THR A 183 -2.53 -21.05 -24.82
N LEU A 184 -3.62 -21.71 -24.45
CA LEU A 184 -3.61 -22.91 -23.62
C LEU A 184 -4.10 -24.10 -24.44
N ALA A 185 -3.34 -25.21 -24.38
CA ALA A 185 -3.73 -26.46 -25.00
C ALA A 185 -4.97 -27.02 -24.27
N GLY A 186 -6.05 -27.25 -25.02
CA GLY A 186 -7.30 -27.82 -24.53
C GLY A 186 -7.58 -29.20 -25.13
N SER A 187 -8.41 -29.99 -24.45
CA SER A 187 -8.87 -31.30 -24.94
C SER A 187 -9.96 -31.19 -26.02
N THR A 188 -10.62 -30.04 -26.15
CA THR A 188 -11.63 -29.74 -27.19
C THR A 188 -11.51 -28.27 -27.66
N GLY A 189 -10.52 -28.01 -28.52
CA GLY A 189 -10.26 -26.68 -29.09
C GLY A 189 -9.18 -25.88 -28.35
N SER A 190 -8.72 -24.79 -28.97
CA SER A 190 -7.70 -23.89 -28.42
C SER A 190 -8.34 -22.91 -27.44
N ASN A 191 -7.98 -23.01 -26.16
CA ASN A 191 -8.33 -21.99 -25.16
C ASN A 191 -7.35 -20.82 -25.30
N SER A 192 -7.83 -19.59 -25.11
CA SER A 192 -6.95 -18.43 -25.14
C SER A 192 -7.39 -17.33 -24.19
N ILE A 193 -6.44 -16.44 -23.88
CA ILE A 193 -6.68 -15.22 -23.14
C ILE A 193 -6.00 -14.10 -23.92
N ASP A 194 -6.81 -13.20 -24.48
CA ASP A 194 -6.31 -12.02 -25.19
C ASP A 194 -6.36 -10.81 -24.26
N TYR A 195 -5.32 -9.97 -24.30
CA TYR A 195 -5.23 -8.78 -23.46
C TYR A 195 -5.06 -7.51 -24.32
N GLU A 196 -5.74 -6.45 -23.92
CA GLU A 196 -5.61 -5.11 -24.50
C GLU A 196 -5.12 -4.14 -23.44
N TYR A 197 -4.13 -3.31 -23.78
CA TYR A 197 -3.54 -2.34 -22.87
C TYR A 197 -3.48 -0.96 -23.52
N GLY A 198 -3.50 0.07 -22.69
CA GLY A 198 -3.09 1.42 -23.08
C GLY A 198 -1.59 1.47 -23.37
N ALA A 199 -1.15 2.56 -24.01
CA ALA A 199 0.26 2.78 -24.34
C ALA A 199 1.16 2.92 -23.08
N ASP A 200 0.56 3.19 -21.93
CA ASP A 200 1.20 3.28 -20.61
C ASP A 200 1.27 1.93 -19.87
N GLY A 201 0.73 0.85 -20.47
CA GLY A 201 0.66 -0.48 -19.86
C GLY A 201 -0.59 -0.72 -19.01
N THR A 202 -1.52 0.24 -18.89
CA THR A 202 -2.78 0.03 -18.17
C THR A 202 -3.63 -1.02 -18.88
N LYS A 203 -4.03 -2.09 -18.19
CA LYS A 203 -4.92 -3.12 -18.74
C LYS A 203 -6.31 -2.55 -18.99
N LEU A 204 -6.78 -2.63 -20.24
CA LEU A 204 -8.08 -2.10 -20.68
C LEU A 204 -9.10 -3.21 -20.94
N ARG A 205 -8.67 -4.39 -21.38
CA ARG A 205 -9.56 -5.52 -21.66
C ARG A 205 -8.86 -6.86 -21.51
N THR A 206 -9.63 -7.86 -21.08
CA THR A 206 -9.31 -9.29 -21.22
C THR A 206 -10.42 -10.00 -22.00
N VAL A 207 -10.04 -10.93 -22.86
CA VAL A 207 -10.98 -11.81 -23.57
C VAL A 207 -10.57 -13.26 -23.31
N HIS A 208 -11.33 -13.94 -22.47
CA HIS A 208 -11.15 -15.37 -22.19
C HIS A 208 -11.98 -16.19 -23.17
N LYS A 209 -11.31 -17.08 -23.91
CA LYS A 209 -11.94 -18.08 -24.76
C LYS A 209 -11.75 -19.47 -24.16
N THR A 210 -12.84 -20.16 -23.90
CA THR A 210 -12.87 -21.53 -23.34
C THR A 210 -13.79 -22.38 -24.21
N GLY A 211 -13.20 -23.18 -25.10
CA GLY A 211 -13.95 -23.85 -26.17
C GLY A 211 -14.77 -22.85 -27.00
N ALA A 212 -16.09 -23.03 -27.04
CA ALA A 212 -17.01 -22.11 -27.74
C ALA A 212 -17.43 -20.88 -26.90
N THR A 213 -17.08 -20.82 -25.61
CA THR A 213 -17.48 -19.74 -24.71
C THR A 213 -16.48 -18.60 -24.77
N THR A 214 -16.97 -17.37 -24.88
CA THR A 214 -16.16 -16.15 -24.79
C THR A 214 -16.68 -15.28 -23.66
N LEU A 215 -15.78 -14.81 -22.80
CA LEU A 215 -16.03 -13.75 -21.83
C LEU A 215 -15.11 -12.58 -22.13
N THR A 216 -15.69 -11.41 -22.33
CA THR A 216 -14.96 -10.15 -22.45
C THR A 216 -15.12 -9.35 -21.18
N THR A 217 -14.01 -8.94 -20.57
CA THR A 217 -13.99 -8.04 -19.42
C THR A 217 -13.33 -6.72 -19.82
N ASP A 218 -14.06 -5.61 -19.72
CA ASP A 218 -13.53 -4.26 -19.99
C ASP A 218 -13.30 -3.52 -18.67
N TYR A 219 -12.11 -2.90 -18.55
CA TYR A 219 -11.70 -2.10 -17.39
C TYR A 219 -11.69 -0.62 -17.80
N CYS A 220 -12.62 0.15 -17.25
CA CYS A 220 -12.78 1.59 -17.52
C CYS A 220 -12.54 2.37 -16.23
N GLY A 221 -11.27 2.61 -15.91
CA GLY A 221 -10.88 3.15 -14.61
C GLY A 221 -11.26 2.17 -13.50
N ASN A 222 -12.14 2.58 -12.59
CA ASN A 222 -12.63 1.72 -11.51
C ASN A 222 -13.91 0.95 -11.88
N ALA A 223 -14.48 1.14 -13.07
CA ALA A 223 -15.65 0.40 -13.53
C ALA A 223 -15.23 -0.85 -14.32
N VAL A 224 -15.84 -2.00 -14.01
CA VAL A 224 -15.57 -3.29 -14.66
C VAL A 224 -16.85 -3.80 -15.32
N TYR A 225 -16.77 -4.04 -16.62
CA TYR A 225 -17.85 -4.58 -17.43
C TYR A 225 -17.55 -6.02 -17.82
N GLU A 226 -18.56 -6.88 -17.82
CA GLU A 226 -18.48 -8.21 -18.43
C GLU A 226 -19.49 -8.31 -19.57
N ASN A 227 -19.01 -8.65 -20.76
CA ASN A 227 -19.81 -8.72 -22.00
C ASN A 227 -20.64 -7.45 -22.24
N GLY A 228 -20.04 -6.28 -22.00
CA GLY A 228 -20.67 -4.97 -22.15
C GLY A 228 -21.63 -4.56 -21.03
N VAL A 229 -21.81 -5.39 -20.00
CA VAL A 229 -22.68 -5.09 -18.85
C VAL A 229 -21.84 -4.68 -17.65
N LEU A 230 -22.13 -3.51 -17.06
CA LEU A 230 -21.45 -3.05 -15.85
C LEU A 230 -21.71 -4.06 -14.72
N LYS A 231 -20.65 -4.68 -14.21
CA LYS A 231 -20.72 -5.67 -13.13
C LYS A 231 -20.34 -5.07 -11.80
N MET A 232 -19.30 -4.25 -11.79
CA MET A 232 -18.65 -3.83 -10.57
C MET A 232 -18.08 -2.41 -10.72
N LEU A 233 -18.17 -1.62 -9.66
CA LEU A 233 -17.46 -0.35 -9.50
C LEU A 233 -16.56 -0.43 -8.27
N LEU A 234 -15.26 -0.47 -8.48
CA LEU A 234 -14.24 -0.53 -7.44
C LEU A 234 -14.11 0.81 -6.72
N ASN A 235 -13.80 0.75 -5.43
CA ASN A 235 -13.43 1.91 -4.62
C ASN A 235 -12.39 1.51 -3.56
N GLU A 236 -11.90 2.48 -2.78
CA GLU A 236 -10.82 2.24 -1.81
C GLU A 236 -11.20 1.23 -0.72
N ALA A 237 -12.48 1.20 -0.35
CA ALA A 237 -13.01 0.35 0.72
C ALA A 237 -13.47 -1.04 0.22
N GLY A 238 -13.63 -1.23 -1.09
CA GLY A 238 -14.24 -2.44 -1.66
C GLY A 238 -14.83 -2.22 -3.05
N TYR A 239 -16.10 -2.58 -3.22
CA TYR A 239 -16.79 -2.41 -4.51
C TYR A 239 -18.30 -2.29 -4.36
N VAL A 240 -18.93 -1.74 -5.39
CA VAL A 240 -20.37 -1.84 -5.62
C VAL A 240 -20.61 -2.90 -6.69
N SER A 241 -21.43 -3.90 -6.40
CA SER A 241 -21.91 -4.86 -7.39
C SER A 241 -23.20 -4.33 -8.01
N PHE A 242 -23.33 -4.41 -9.33
CA PHE A 242 -24.51 -3.95 -10.07
C PHE A 242 -25.60 -5.01 -10.28
N PRO A 243 -25.29 -6.33 -10.35
CA PRO A 243 -26.30 -7.38 -10.34
C PRO A 243 -27.26 -7.31 -9.14
N ASP A 244 -26.75 -7.00 -7.94
CA ASP A 244 -27.53 -6.89 -6.70
C ASP A 244 -27.60 -5.47 -6.12
N ARG A 245 -26.83 -4.51 -6.67
CA ARG A 245 -26.79 -3.08 -6.28
C ARG A 245 -26.35 -2.88 -4.83
N LYS A 246 -25.42 -3.69 -4.36
CA LYS A 246 -24.92 -3.64 -2.97
C LYS A 246 -23.48 -3.16 -2.89
N PHE A 247 -23.16 -2.58 -1.73
CA PHE A 247 -21.79 -2.30 -1.32
C PHE A 247 -21.21 -3.52 -0.62
N HIS A 248 -19.98 -3.85 -0.99
CA HIS A 248 -19.17 -4.92 -0.43
C HIS A 248 -17.85 -4.31 0.04
N PHE A 249 -17.44 -4.62 1.26
CA PHE A 249 -16.30 -4.01 1.94
C PHE A 249 -15.19 -5.02 2.12
N TYR A 250 -13.97 -4.62 1.76
CA TYR A 250 -12.76 -5.39 2.00
C TYR A 250 -12.19 -5.08 3.37
N LEU A 251 -12.06 -6.09 4.23
CA LEU A 251 -11.18 -6.03 5.39
C LEU A 251 -9.84 -6.66 5.03
N LYS A 252 -8.78 -5.85 5.14
CA LYS A 252 -7.44 -6.18 4.66
C LYS A 252 -6.47 -6.38 5.82
N ASP A 253 -5.46 -7.21 5.60
CA ASP A 253 -4.33 -7.34 6.51
C ASP A 253 -3.28 -6.23 6.30
N HIS A 254 -2.17 -6.28 7.05
CA HIS A 254 -1.08 -5.30 6.95
C HIS A 254 -0.43 -5.22 5.56
N GLN A 255 -0.64 -6.20 4.68
CA GLN A 255 -0.09 -6.26 3.33
C GLN A 255 -1.10 -5.84 2.26
N GLY A 256 -2.32 -5.45 2.68
CA GLY A 256 -3.41 -5.15 1.77
C GLY A 256 -4.11 -6.39 1.21
N ASN A 257 -3.82 -7.60 1.72
CA ASN A 257 -4.51 -8.82 1.28
C ASN A 257 -5.97 -8.78 1.74
N VAL A 258 -6.92 -9.07 0.85
CA VAL A 258 -8.35 -9.13 1.22
C VAL A 258 -8.60 -10.38 2.05
N ARG A 259 -8.81 -10.22 3.36
CA ARG A 259 -9.04 -11.33 4.32
C ARG A 259 -10.51 -11.63 4.52
N VAL A 260 -11.36 -10.60 4.44
CA VAL A 260 -12.82 -10.73 4.53
C VAL A 260 -13.47 -9.79 3.52
N VAL A 261 -14.53 -10.26 2.87
CA VAL A 261 -15.51 -9.43 2.17
C VAL A 261 -16.80 -9.47 2.98
N ALA A 262 -17.36 -8.30 3.27
CA ALA A 262 -18.59 -8.18 4.03
C ALA A 262 -19.57 -7.20 3.38
N ASP A 263 -20.86 -7.43 3.56
CA ASP A 263 -21.89 -6.51 3.12
C ASP A 263 -22.02 -5.29 4.06
N LYS A 264 -22.90 -4.35 3.70
CA LYS A 264 -23.18 -3.14 4.49
C LYS A 264 -23.71 -3.38 5.91
N ASP A 265 -24.28 -4.56 6.16
CA ASP A 265 -24.87 -4.93 7.45
C ASP A 265 -23.87 -5.70 8.32
N GLY A 266 -22.65 -5.94 7.81
CA GLY A 266 -21.59 -6.67 8.49
C GLY A 266 -21.70 -8.19 8.35
N ASN A 267 -22.50 -8.69 7.41
CA ASN A 267 -22.55 -10.12 7.12
C ASN A 267 -21.32 -10.50 6.29
N VAL A 268 -20.69 -11.61 6.67
CA VAL A 268 -19.51 -12.15 5.98
C VAL A 268 -19.94 -12.85 4.70
N GLU A 269 -19.41 -12.41 3.56
CA GLU A 269 -19.69 -12.98 2.23
C GLU A 269 -18.58 -13.93 1.78
N GLU A 270 -17.33 -13.59 2.13
CA GLU A 270 -16.14 -14.35 1.77
C GLU A 270 -15.06 -14.15 2.85
N THR A 271 -14.34 -15.23 3.18
CA THR A 271 -13.09 -15.15 3.94
C THR A 271 -11.97 -15.80 3.14
N ASN A 272 -10.77 -15.22 3.18
CA ASN A 272 -9.59 -15.77 2.51
C ASN A 272 -8.43 -15.90 3.51
N ALA A 273 -7.74 -17.04 3.42
CA ALA A 273 -6.46 -17.27 4.09
C ALA A 273 -5.40 -17.64 3.07
N TYR A 274 -4.19 -17.14 3.28
CA TYR A 274 -3.11 -17.14 2.29
C TYR A 274 -1.84 -17.73 2.87
N TYR A 275 -1.19 -18.59 2.09
CA TYR A 275 0.22 -18.90 2.28
C TYR A 275 1.05 -17.60 2.11
N PRO A 276 2.23 -17.49 2.73
CA PRO A 276 3.13 -16.34 2.60
C PRO A 276 3.33 -15.82 1.17
N PHE A 277 3.52 -16.69 0.19
CA PHE A 277 3.68 -16.31 -1.23
C PHE A 277 2.35 -16.07 -1.97
N GLY A 278 1.22 -16.01 -1.27
CA GLY A 278 -0.06 -15.52 -1.80
C GLY A 278 -1.02 -16.56 -2.34
N GLY A 279 -0.69 -17.85 -2.25
CA GLY A 279 -1.62 -18.93 -2.58
C GLY A 279 -2.73 -19.04 -1.54
N THR A 280 -3.98 -19.24 -1.97
CA THR A 280 -5.13 -19.35 -1.06
C THR A 280 -5.32 -20.78 -0.56
N PHE A 281 -5.40 -21.01 0.75
CA PHE A 281 -5.64 -22.35 1.32
C PHE A 281 -6.97 -22.51 2.06
N THR A 282 -7.65 -21.40 2.32
CA THR A 282 -9.04 -21.40 2.79
C THR A 282 -9.76 -20.29 2.05
N SER A 283 -10.85 -20.63 1.38
CA SER A 283 -11.81 -19.68 0.84
C SER A 283 -13.22 -20.25 1.07
N THR A 284 -14.09 -19.51 1.76
CA THR A 284 -15.47 -19.98 2.04
C THR A 284 -16.37 -19.85 0.82
N ASN A 285 -16.16 -18.80 0.02
CA ASN A 285 -16.83 -18.49 -1.24
C ASN A 285 -15.84 -17.70 -2.12
N SER A 286 -16.05 -17.66 -3.43
CA SER A 286 -15.35 -16.71 -4.31
C SER A 286 -16.36 -15.78 -4.96
N VAL A 287 -16.59 -14.61 -4.34
CA VAL A 287 -17.58 -13.63 -4.80
C VAL A 287 -16.97 -12.54 -5.69
N GLN A 288 -15.63 -12.40 -5.67
CA GLN A 288 -14.89 -11.36 -6.37
C GLN A 288 -13.42 -11.78 -6.61
N PRO A 289 -12.71 -11.25 -7.63
CA PRO A 289 -11.38 -11.76 -8.03
C PRO A 289 -10.17 -11.10 -7.34
N TYR A 290 -10.31 -10.02 -6.58
CA TYR A 290 -9.21 -9.30 -5.92
C TYR A 290 -8.83 -9.93 -4.59
N LYS A 291 -7.69 -10.62 -4.52
CA LYS A 291 -7.30 -11.42 -3.35
C LYS A 291 -6.01 -10.88 -2.69
N TYR A 292 -4.87 -11.50 -2.98
CA TYR A 292 -3.57 -11.16 -2.42
C TYR A 292 -3.08 -9.79 -2.91
N ASN A 293 -2.59 -8.96 -1.99
CA ASN A 293 -2.29 -7.52 -2.15
C ASN A 293 -3.39 -6.69 -2.84
N GLY A 294 -4.65 -7.17 -2.81
CA GLY A 294 -5.75 -6.56 -3.55
C GLY A 294 -5.63 -6.67 -5.06
N LYS A 295 -4.82 -7.62 -5.57
CA LYS A 295 -4.61 -7.87 -7.00
C LYS A 295 -5.62 -8.88 -7.53
N GLU A 296 -6.00 -8.69 -8.78
CA GLU A 296 -6.92 -9.57 -9.49
C GLU A 296 -6.26 -10.92 -9.74
N LEU A 297 -6.88 -11.99 -9.24
CA LEU A 297 -6.49 -13.37 -9.49
C LEU A 297 -7.29 -13.91 -10.68
N ASP A 298 -6.60 -14.19 -11.78
CA ASP A 298 -7.20 -14.85 -12.94
C ASP A 298 -7.05 -16.37 -12.82
N THR A 299 -8.16 -17.03 -12.48
CA THR A 299 -8.24 -18.50 -12.36
C THR A 299 -8.77 -19.18 -13.62
N ARG A 300 -9.18 -18.41 -14.63
CA ARG A 300 -9.83 -18.96 -15.83
C ARG A 300 -8.84 -19.81 -16.62
N ASN A 301 -9.34 -20.88 -17.22
CA ASN A 301 -8.55 -21.89 -17.93
C ASN A 301 -7.42 -22.52 -17.07
N GLY A 302 -7.45 -22.39 -15.74
CA GLY A 302 -6.42 -22.90 -14.85
C GLY A 302 -5.16 -22.03 -14.77
N LEU A 303 -5.20 -20.77 -15.23
CA LEU A 303 -4.05 -19.87 -15.24
C LEU A 303 -3.51 -19.63 -13.81
N ASN A 304 -4.39 -19.21 -12.90
CA ASN A 304 -4.09 -18.94 -11.49
C ASN A 304 -2.94 -17.93 -11.31
N TRP A 305 -2.96 -16.83 -12.05
CA TRP A 305 -1.97 -15.74 -11.97
C TRP A 305 -2.61 -14.47 -11.41
N TYR A 306 -1.83 -13.75 -10.61
CA TYR A 306 -2.18 -12.41 -10.17
C TYR A 306 -1.68 -11.37 -11.17
N ASP A 307 -2.55 -10.41 -11.51
CA ASP A 307 -2.16 -9.25 -12.31
C ASP A 307 -1.77 -8.08 -11.39
N TYR A 308 -0.48 -7.72 -11.40
CA TYR A 308 0.05 -6.60 -10.64
C TYR A 308 0.11 -5.30 -11.42
N GLY A 309 -0.15 -5.33 -12.74
CA GLY A 309 -0.01 -4.21 -13.67
C GLY A 309 1.19 -4.42 -14.59
N ALA A 310 2.39 -4.16 -14.10
CA ALA A 310 3.60 -4.28 -14.93
C ALA A 310 4.07 -5.72 -15.15
N ARG A 311 3.62 -6.66 -14.30
CA ARG A 311 3.95 -8.08 -14.38
C ARG A 311 2.79 -8.94 -13.90
N HIS A 312 2.77 -10.18 -14.39
CA HIS A 312 1.92 -11.24 -13.84
C HIS A 312 2.72 -12.12 -12.89
N TYR A 313 2.09 -12.56 -11.80
CA TYR A 313 2.70 -13.30 -10.70
C TYR A 313 2.04 -14.66 -10.49
N ASP A 314 2.85 -15.71 -10.31
CA ASP A 314 2.36 -17.04 -9.93
C ASP A 314 2.74 -17.37 -8.49
N ALA A 315 1.73 -17.29 -7.64
CA ALA A 315 1.82 -17.60 -6.22
C ALA A 315 2.08 -19.09 -5.94
N THR A 316 1.82 -19.98 -6.91
CA THR A 316 2.06 -21.44 -6.78
C THR A 316 3.55 -21.75 -6.65
N ILE A 317 4.39 -20.96 -7.33
CA ILE A 317 5.85 -21.10 -7.35
C ILE A 317 6.59 -19.89 -6.76
N GLY A 318 5.84 -18.84 -6.38
CA GLY A 318 6.36 -17.67 -5.68
C GLY A 318 7.17 -16.70 -6.54
N ARG A 319 6.94 -16.62 -7.86
CA ARG A 319 7.83 -15.89 -8.81
C ARG A 319 7.08 -15.19 -9.94
N TRP A 320 7.75 -14.20 -10.55
CA TRP A 320 7.27 -13.47 -11.73
C TRP A 320 7.51 -14.26 -13.04
N HIS A 321 6.67 -14.01 -14.05
CA HIS A 321 6.81 -14.64 -15.38
C HIS A 321 7.79 -13.93 -16.33
N VAL A 322 8.15 -12.70 -16.03
CA VAL A 322 9.03 -11.86 -16.86
C VAL A 322 10.12 -11.24 -16.00
N VAL A 323 11.19 -10.79 -16.65
CA VAL A 323 12.27 -10.05 -16.01
C VAL A 323 11.71 -8.78 -15.36
N ASP A 324 12.15 -8.49 -14.14
CA ASP A 324 11.85 -7.24 -13.44
C ASP A 324 12.29 -6.02 -14.28
N PRO A 325 11.37 -5.10 -14.64
CA PRO A 325 11.72 -3.87 -15.36
C PRO A 325 12.73 -3.00 -14.61
N MET A 326 12.79 -3.11 -13.29
CA MET A 326 13.73 -2.41 -12.40
C MET A 326 14.89 -3.33 -11.95
N SER A 327 15.12 -4.45 -12.64
CA SER A 327 16.15 -5.43 -12.25
C SER A 327 17.54 -4.83 -12.10
N GLU A 328 17.92 -3.85 -12.92
CA GLU A 328 19.20 -3.15 -12.83
C GLU A 328 19.39 -2.39 -11.51
N LYS A 329 18.32 -2.13 -10.75
CA LYS A 329 18.39 -1.48 -9.44
C LYS A 329 18.73 -2.44 -8.31
N TYR A 330 18.70 -3.76 -8.58
CA TYR A 330 18.83 -4.80 -7.57
C TYR A 330 19.85 -5.88 -8.01
N TYR A 331 21.13 -5.52 -8.05
CA TYR A 331 22.19 -6.43 -8.53
C TYR A 331 22.36 -7.72 -7.71
N ASN A 332 21.90 -7.73 -6.46
CA ASN A 332 21.99 -8.87 -5.55
C ASN A 332 20.76 -9.81 -5.61
N SER A 333 19.86 -9.59 -6.57
CA SER A 333 18.53 -10.19 -6.61
C SER A 333 18.28 -10.91 -7.94
N SER A 334 17.56 -12.03 -7.91
CA SER A 334 17.13 -12.70 -9.13
C SER A 334 16.10 -11.85 -9.89
N LEU A 335 16.21 -11.85 -11.21
CA LEU A 335 15.38 -11.06 -12.13
C LEU A 335 13.87 -11.41 -12.06
N TYR A 336 13.52 -12.56 -11.49
CA TYR A 336 12.12 -13.04 -11.41
C TYR A 336 11.64 -13.18 -9.96
N MET A 337 12.42 -12.68 -9.00
CA MET A 337 12.15 -12.83 -7.58
C MET A 337 10.98 -11.94 -7.12
N TYR A 338 10.10 -12.50 -6.31
CA TYR A 338 9.03 -11.75 -5.66
C TYR A 338 9.50 -11.21 -4.31
N CYS A 339 9.39 -9.90 -4.10
CA CYS A 339 9.55 -9.25 -2.79
C CYS A 339 10.81 -9.68 -2.01
N ALA A 340 11.96 -9.79 -2.68
CA ALA A 340 13.22 -10.28 -2.08
C ALA A 340 13.13 -11.64 -1.37
N ASN A 341 12.17 -12.49 -1.75
CA ASN A 341 11.79 -13.72 -1.04
C ASN A 341 11.40 -13.48 0.43
N ASN A 342 10.98 -12.27 0.78
CA ASN A 342 10.38 -11.95 2.07
C ASN A 342 9.00 -11.33 1.83
N PRO A 343 8.03 -12.13 1.36
CA PRO A 343 6.70 -11.67 1.00
C PRO A 343 5.86 -11.36 2.22
N ILE A 344 6.38 -11.46 3.45
CA ILE A 344 5.70 -11.05 4.69
C ILE A 344 6.08 -9.62 5.05
N LYS A 345 7.32 -9.20 4.77
CA LYS A 345 7.80 -7.85 5.07
C LYS A 345 7.55 -6.88 3.92
N TYR A 346 7.73 -7.31 2.67
CA TYR A 346 7.66 -6.44 1.50
C TYR A 346 6.41 -6.70 0.65
N ILE A 347 6.03 -5.69 -0.14
CA ILE A 347 4.90 -5.72 -1.06
C ILE A 347 5.37 -5.07 -2.36
N ASP A 348 5.11 -5.71 -3.50
CA ASP A 348 5.23 -5.05 -4.80
C ASP A 348 3.83 -4.58 -5.21
N LEU A 349 3.54 -3.28 -5.16
CA LEU A 349 2.18 -2.78 -5.43
C LEU A 349 1.87 -2.65 -6.92
N THR A 350 2.85 -2.69 -7.81
CA THR A 350 2.66 -2.39 -9.24
C THR A 350 3.26 -3.45 -10.16
N GLY A 351 3.99 -4.41 -9.59
CA GLY A 351 4.83 -5.32 -10.33
C GLY A 351 6.08 -4.65 -10.89
N LEU A 352 6.44 -3.43 -10.47
CA LEU A 352 7.66 -2.76 -10.95
C LEU A 352 8.80 -2.82 -9.93
N ALA A 353 8.48 -2.78 -8.65
CA ALA A 353 9.48 -2.60 -7.60
C ALA A 353 8.87 -2.92 -6.22
N TRP A 354 9.55 -3.78 -5.47
CA TRP A 354 9.22 -4.08 -4.07
C TRP A 354 9.98 -3.18 -3.07
N ARG A 355 10.89 -2.33 -3.57
CA ARG A 355 11.69 -1.37 -2.79
C ARG A 355 11.80 -0.06 -3.57
N LEU A 356 11.89 1.07 -2.89
CA LEU A 356 12.11 2.38 -3.50
C LEU A 356 13.31 2.35 -4.47
N THR A 357 13.07 2.64 -5.74
CA THR A 357 14.11 2.81 -6.78
C THR A 357 13.97 4.17 -7.44
N TYR A 358 15.04 4.66 -8.06
CA TYR A 358 15.00 5.90 -8.84
C TYR A 358 15.83 5.78 -10.13
N ASP A 359 15.40 6.45 -11.19
CA ASP A 359 16.15 6.66 -12.44
C ASP A 359 16.81 8.04 -12.45
N GLU A 360 18.03 8.15 -12.94
CA GLU A 360 18.65 9.46 -13.22
C GLU A 360 18.40 9.81 -14.68
N ASP A 361 17.78 10.96 -14.96
CA ASP A 361 17.62 11.46 -16.32
C ASP A 361 18.97 11.95 -16.91
N HIS A 362 18.97 12.32 -18.20
CA HIS A 362 20.17 12.80 -18.90
C HIS A 362 20.79 14.07 -18.28
N ASP A 363 20.05 14.76 -17.40
CA ASP A 363 20.48 15.95 -16.67
C ASP A 363 20.90 15.63 -15.21
N GLY A 364 20.93 14.34 -14.83
CA GLY A 364 21.32 13.87 -13.49
C GLY A 364 20.22 13.98 -12.42
N LYS A 365 18.95 14.21 -12.79
CA LYS A 365 17.84 14.29 -11.84
C LYS A 365 17.21 12.92 -11.59
N ARG A 366 16.95 12.62 -10.31
CA ARG A 366 16.38 11.34 -9.85
C ARG A 366 14.85 11.32 -9.95
N LYS A 367 14.28 10.32 -10.63
CA LYS A 367 12.86 10.01 -10.76
C LYS A 367 12.55 8.70 -10.02
N TYR A 368 11.78 8.77 -8.94
CA TYR A 368 11.53 7.62 -8.04
C TYR A 368 10.35 6.77 -8.56
N ASN A 369 10.52 5.45 -8.60
CA ASN A 369 9.60 4.49 -9.23
C ASN A 369 9.08 3.39 -8.26
N GLY A 370 9.35 3.51 -6.96
CA GLY A 370 8.86 2.57 -5.93
C GLY A 370 8.33 3.29 -4.69
N TYR A 371 7.65 2.56 -3.81
CA TYR A 371 7.10 3.09 -2.55
C TYR A 371 7.64 2.29 -1.35
N GLU A 372 8.07 2.99 -0.32
CA GLU A 372 8.36 2.43 1.01
C GLU A 372 7.84 3.39 2.08
N TRP A 373 7.35 2.84 3.19
CA TRP A 373 7.15 3.60 4.41
C TRP A 373 8.52 3.86 5.04
N VAL A 374 9.09 5.05 4.78
CA VAL A 374 10.34 5.50 5.40
C VAL A 374 10.07 6.12 6.76
N SER A 375 10.96 5.88 7.72
CA SER A 375 10.93 6.55 9.02
C SER A 375 11.27 8.04 8.88
N GLU A 376 10.94 8.84 9.90
CA GLU A 376 11.28 10.27 9.94
C GLU A 376 12.78 10.50 9.71
N GLU A 377 13.63 9.75 10.39
CA GLU A 377 15.10 9.85 10.29
C GLU A 377 15.63 9.56 8.87
N GLU A 378 14.99 8.66 8.14
CA GLU A 378 15.39 8.32 6.76
C GLU A 378 14.82 9.30 5.71
N SER A 379 13.89 10.16 6.10
CA SER A 379 13.25 11.15 5.25
C SER A 379 14.10 12.41 5.04
N TYR A 380 15.14 12.62 5.86
CA TYR A 380 16.02 13.80 5.80
C TYR A 380 17.42 13.46 5.26
N ASN A 381 18.05 14.44 4.61
CA ASN A 381 19.48 14.51 4.34
C ASN A 381 20.23 14.90 5.63
N GLU A 382 21.55 14.72 5.64
CA GLU A 382 22.41 15.11 6.77
C GLU A 382 22.32 16.61 7.13
N ASP A 383 21.90 17.45 6.18
CA ASP A 383 21.69 18.89 6.37
C ASP A 383 20.28 19.25 6.89
N GLY A 384 19.44 18.25 7.19
CA GLY A 384 18.07 18.44 7.68
C GLY A 384 17.04 18.75 6.60
N SER A 385 17.42 18.79 5.32
CA SER A 385 16.48 18.92 4.21
C SER A 385 15.82 17.58 3.88
N LEU A 386 14.54 17.55 3.48
CA LEU A 386 13.90 16.30 3.04
C LEU A 386 14.62 15.72 1.80
N LYS A 387 14.85 14.40 1.79
CA LYS A 387 15.42 13.70 0.63
C LYS A 387 14.52 13.91 -0.58
N LYS A 388 15.10 14.47 -1.65
CA LYS A 388 14.40 14.78 -2.90
C LYS A 388 13.70 13.53 -3.45
N GLY A 389 12.45 13.68 -3.88
CA GLY A 389 11.66 12.67 -4.60
C GLY A 389 11.05 11.52 -3.80
N LEU A 390 11.05 11.60 -2.46
CA LEU A 390 10.23 10.73 -1.61
C LEU A 390 8.71 10.95 -1.77
N TYR A 391 8.30 12.07 -2.36
CA TYR A 391 6.90 12.46 -2.53
C TYR A 391 6.66 13.13 -3.90
N ALA A 392 5.48 12.91 -4.48
CA ALA A 392 5.10 13.51 -5.75
C ALA A 392 4.85 15.03 -5.63
N GLN A 393 4.57 15.56 -4.42
CA GLN A 393 4.51 16.98 -4.01
C GLN A 393 4.25 17.05 -2.49
N ALA A 394 4.78 18.05 -1.78
CA ALA A 394 4.52 18.22 -0.35
C ALA A 394 4.57 19.67 0.16
N ILE A 395 3.87 19.97 1.27
CA ILE A 395 4.05 21.20 2.06
C ILE A 395 4.57 20.80 3.43
N PHE A 396 5.69 21.40 3.82
CA PHE A 396 6.36 21.18 5.07
C PHE A 396 6.39 22.45 5.89
N PHE A 397 5.77 22.45 7.07
CA PHE A 397 5.93 23.55 8.02
C PHE A 397 6.93 23.12 9.08
N SER A 398 8.07 23.81 9.17
CA SER A 398 9.02 23.66 10.28
C SER A 398 8.97 24.86 11.20
N ASP A 399 8.80 24.59 12.49
CA ASP A 399 9.09 25.56 13.55
C ASP A 399 10.56 25.44 13.96
N ASN A 400 11.36 26.48 13.74
CA ASN A 400 12.78 26.51 14.08
C ASN A 400 13.05 26.83 15.57
N GLY A 401 12.14 26.46 16.47
CA GLY A 401 12.34 26.52 17.93
C GLY A 401 12.08 27.89 18.55
N THR A 402 11.08 28.61 18.07
CA THR A 402 10.87 30.05 18.35
C THR A 402 9.49 30.39 18.87
N PHE A 403 8.63 29.41 19.14
CA PHE A 403 7.39 29.63 19.89
C PHE A 403 7.66 30.06 21.33
N ASP A 404 7.10 31.21 21.74
CA ASP A 404 7.18 31.72 23.12
C ASP A 404 5.82 31.58 23.82
N SER A 405 5.77 30.68 24.80
CA SER A 405 4.55 30.37 25.55
C SER A 405 4.03 31.55 26.37
N LYS A 406 4.87 32.52 26.73
CA LYS A 406 4.42 33.73 27.45
C LYS A 406 3.72 34.71 26.54
N LYS A 407 4.03 34.65 25.25
CA LYS A 407 3.51 35.56 24.24
C LYS A 407 2.38 34.94 23.43
N ASN A 408 2.19 33.61 23.49
CA ASN A 408 1.22 32.85 22.70
C ASN A 408 1.39 33.07 21.19
N TYR A 409 2.63 33.26 20.73
CA TYR A 409 2.95 33.38 19.31
C TYR A 409 4.42 33.02 18.99
N ASN A 410 4.71 32.73 17.73
CA ASN A 410 6.07 32.43 17.24
C ASN A 410 6.88 33.72 17.01
N ILE A 411 8.09 33.82 17.58
CA ILE A 411 8.94 35.03 17.51
C ILE A 411 10.03 34.97 16.41
N GLY A 412 10.07 33.96 15.54
CA GLY A 412 11.03 33.97 14.42
C GLY A 412 11.06 32.72 13.53
N SER A 413 11.04 32.95 12.22
CA SER A 413 11.44 32.04 11.14
C SER A 413 10.90 30.61 11.20
N SER A 414 9.59 30.41 11.37
CA SER A 414 9.01 29.19 10.82
C SER A 414 9.07 29.28 9.30
N THR A 415 9.31 28.16 8.64
CA THR A 415 9.36 28.09 7.18
C THR A 415 8.28 27.14 6.71
N ALA A 416 7.52 27.55 5.70
CA ALA A 416 6.69 26.67 4.90
C ALA A 416 7.48 26.35 3.62
N THR A 417 7.93 25.11 3.51
CA THR A 417 8.65 24.61 2.35
C THR A 417 7.69 23.83 1.47
N VAL A 418 7.52 24.29 0.23
CA VAL A 418 6.69 23.65 -0.80
C VAL A 418 7.59 22.87 -1.75
N TYR A 419 7.40 21.56 -1.81
CA TYR A 419 8.05 20.66 -2.74
C TYR A 419 7.15 20.45 -3.96
N LEU A 420 7.61 20.89 -5.12
CA LEU A 420 6.89 20.78 -6.39
C LEU A 420 7.25 19.47 -7.12
N ALA A 421 6.36 19.00 -8.01
CA ALA A 421 6.57 17.71 -8.72
C ALA A 421 7.74 17.73 -9.69
N ASP A 422 8.17 18.91 -10.12
CA ASP A 422 9.34 19.07 -10.98
C ASP A 422 10.66 19.00 -10.19
N GLY A 423 10.59 18.74 -8.87
CA GLY A 423 11.73 18.64 -7.97
C GLY A 423 12.24 19.98 -7.47
N THR A 424 11.56 21.09 -7.78
CA THR A 424 11.88 22.40 -7.22
C THR A 424 11.31 22.56 -5.81
N THR A 425 11.96 23.42 -5.03
CA THR A 425 11.59 23.71 -3.65
C THR A 425 11.41 25.21 -3.51
N LEU A 426 10.28 25.64 -2.96
CA LEU A 426 9.97 27.03 -2.66
C LEU A 426 9.81 27.19 -1.15
N GLU A 427 10.49 28.16 -0.57
CA GLU A 427 10.41 28.44 0.86
C GLU A 427 9.67 29.75 1.10
N TYR A 428 8.79 29.73 2.09
CA TYR A 428 7.99 30.88 2.50
C TYR A 428 8.17 31.09 3.99
N ASP A 429 8.35 32.35 4.38
CA ASP A 429 8.24 32.73 5.78
C ASP A 429 6.82 32.38 6.28
N ALA A 430 6.76 31.67 7.39
CA ALA A 430 5.54 31.10 7.94
C ALA A 430 5.46 31.29 9.45
N SER A 431 4.30 30.95 10.01
CA SER A 431 4.10 30.91 11.45
C SER A 431 2.94 29.99 11.81
N THR A 432 2.92 29.53 13.05
CA THR A 432 1.83 28.75 13.63
C THR A 432 1.36 29.42 14.92
N ASN A 433 0.06 29.41 15.16
CA ASN A 433 -0.52 29.82 16.44
C ASN A 433 -1.25 28.62 17.05
N PRO A 434 -0.65 27.86 17.97
CA PRO A 434 -1.28 26.69 18.54
C PRO A 434 -2.52 27.09 19.33
N SER A 435 -3.50 26.19 19.37
CA SER A 435 -4.73 26.38 20.15
C SER A 435 -4.46 26.34 21.65
N ASP A 436 -3.52 25.51 22.09
CA ASP A 436 -3.11 25.36 23.47
C ASP A 436 -1.57 25.45 23.56
N PRO A 437 -1.00 26.29 24.44
CA PRO A 437 0.45 26.42 24.61
C PRO A 437 1.10 25.22 25.35
N GLU A 438 0.33 24.35 26.01
CA GLU A 438 0.82 23.11 26.62
C GLU A 438 0.47 21.87 25.79
N VAL A 439 -0.55 21.95 24.92
CA VAL A 439 -0.95 20.87 24.02
C VAL A 439 -0.74 21.27 22.56
N PHE A 440 0.27 20.64 21.95
CA PHE A 440 0.63 20.86 20.56
C PHE A 440 -0.53 20.63 19.60
N ALA A 441 -0.44 21.27 18.44
CA ALA A 441 -1.46 21.32 17.39
C ALA A 441 -2.33 20.06 17.27
N THR A 442 -3.63 20.30 17.31
CA THR A 442 -4.72 19.33 17.37
C THR A 442 -5.04 18.71 16.02
N VAL A 443 -4.03 18.36 15.21
CA VAL A 443 -4.23 17.73 13.89
C VAL A 443 -3.96 16.23 13.99
N PRO A 444 -4.99 15.38 13.90
CA PRO A 444 -4.84 13.94 13.74
C PRO A 444 -4.20 13.59 12.40
N GLU A 445 -3.43 12.51 12.36
CA GLU A 445 -3.02 11.93 11.09
C GLU A 445 -4.26 11.44 10.31
N GLY A 446 -4.28 11.68 9.01
CA GLY A 446 -5.47 11.37 8.22
C GLY A 446 -5.42 11.78 6.77
N ILE A 447 -6.50 11.46 6.06
CA ILE A 447 -6.72 11.90 4.69
C ILE A 447 -7.67 13.08 4.74
N TYR A 448 -7.26 14.17 4.09
CA TYR A 448 -7.97 15.44 4.09
C TYR A 448 -8.26 15.89 2.67
N GLU A 449 -9.44 16.44 2.45
CA GLU A 449 -9.74 17.16 1.22
C GLU A 449 -9.16 18.56 1.31
N ALA A 450 -8.27 18.92 0.38
CA ALA A 450 -7.60 20.21 0.33
C ALA A 450 -8.22 21.10 -0.76
N ASN A 451 -8.90 22.15 -0.36
CA ASN A 451 -9.63 23.06 -1.24
C ASN A 451 -9.17 24.50 -1.03
N VAL A 452 -8.83 25.25 -2.08
CA VAL A 452 -8.76 26.70 -1.94
C VAL A 452 -10.18 27.26 -1.85
N GLY A 453 -10.46 27.89 -0.72
CA GLY A 453 -11.75 28.46 -0.41
C GLY A 453 -11.63 29.73 0.40
N THR A 454 -12.73 30.11 1.02
CA THR A 454 -12.79 31.27 1.90
C THR A 454 -12.78 30.82 3.35
N HIS A 455 -11.86 31.39 4.14
CA HIS A 455 -11.93 31.37 5.59
C HIS A 455 -12.64 32.63 6.08
N HIS A 456 -13.60 32.44 6.99
CA HIS A 456 -14.46 33.49 7.53
C HIS A 456 -13.89 34.02 8.84
N GLY A 457 -13.07 35.07 8.76
CA GLY A 457 -12.59 35.77 9.94
C GLY A 457 -13.69 36.64 10.57
N SER A 458 -13.50 37.05 11.83
CA SER A 458 -14.47 37.85 12.61
C SER A 458 -14.84 39.22 12.02
N LYS A 459 -14.07 39.73 11.04
CA LYS A 459 -14.31 41.03 10.38
C LYS A 459 -14.16 41.02 8.86
N ARG A 460 -13.43 40.05 8.28
CA ARG A 460 -13.18 39.94 6.84
C ARG A 460 -12.99 38.48 6.44
N ASN A 461 -13.44 38.19 5.23
CA ASN A 461 -13.22 36.93 4.55
C ASN A 461 -11.87 36.97 3.82
N TYR A 462 -11.14 35.87 3.83
CA TYR A 462 -9.88 35.74 3.10
C TYR A 462 -9.74 34.39 2.42
N THR A 463 -8.96 34.35 1.35
CA THR A 463 -8.58 33.10 0.67
C THR A 463 -7.76 32.23 1.63
N ALA A 464 -8.07 30.95 1.68
CA ALA A 464 -7.36 29.96 2.48
C ALA A 464 -7.30 28.64 1.72
N LEU A 465 -6.22 27.89 1.91
CA LEU A 465 -6.18 26.46 1.57
C LEU A 465 -6.78 25.70 2.77
N LYS A 466 -7.98 25.17 2.59
CA LYS A 466 -8.79 24.54 3.62
C LYS A 466 -8.65 23.03 3.52
N MET A 467 -8.36 22.38 4.64
CA MET A 467 -8.22 20.94 4.74
C MET A 467 -9.31 20.38 5.64
N ARG A 468 -10.10 19.45 5.12
CA ARG A 468 -11.25 18.86 5.80
C ARG A 468 -11.07 17.35 5.89
N ASP A 469 -11.21 16.76 7.08
CA ASP A 469 -11.08 15.30 7.22
C ASP A 469 -12.22 14.61 6.45
N ILE A 470 -11.87 13.83 5.43
CA ILE A 470 -12.85 13.17 4.55
C ILE A 470 -13.57 12.04 5.26
N ARG A 471 -13.03 11.55 6.38
CA ARG A 471 -13.58 10.45 7.17
C ARG A 471 -14.52 10.96 8.26
N ALA A 472 -14.52 12.26 8.56
CA ALA A 472 -15.41 12.85 9.54
C ALA A 472 -16.79 13.12 8.95
N LYS A 473 -17.84 12.60 9.60
CA LYS A 473 -19.25 12.72 9.16
C LYS A 473 -19.72 14.17 8.94
N SER A 474 -19.11 15.13 9.63
CA SER A 474 -19.36 16.57 9.55
C SER A 474 -18.21 17.35 8.90
N GLN A 475 -17.21 16.68 8.32
CA GLN A 475 -15.97 17.29 7.83
C GLN A 475 -15.22 18.11 8.91
N THR A 476 -15.50 17.81 10.19
CA THR A 476 -14.87 18.45 11.35
C THR A 476 -13.82 17.54 11.97
N LEU A 477 -12.75 18.16 12.46
CA LEU A 477 -11.64 17.52 13.14
C LEU A 477 -11.98 17.29 14.61
N GLU A 478 -12.04 16.05 15.09
CA GLU A 478 -12.24 15.78 16.52
C GLU A 478 -10.91 15.96 17.27
N LEU A 479 -10.85 16.90 18.21
CA LEU A 479 -9.61 17.31 18.87
C LEU A 479 -9.32 16.53 20.15
N GLY A 480 -10.30 15.76 20.64
CA GLY A 480 -10.20 15.02 21.91
C GLY A 480 -10.18 15.90 23.17
N MET A 481 -10.28 17.22 23.01
CA MET A 481 -10.34 18.23 24.07
C MET A 481 -11.17 19.42 23.61
N THR A 482 -11.63 20.24 24.55
CA THR A 482 -12.36 21.48 24.26
C THR A 482 -11.54 22.37 23.35
N ASN A 483 -12.12 22.78 22.22
CA ASN A 483 -11.50 23.69 21.26
C ASN A 483 -11.49 25.11 21.85
N PRO A 484 -10.32 25.66 22.23
CA PRO A 484 -10.23 26.95 22.89
C PRO A 484 -10.59 28.13 21.98
N ALA A 485 -10.67 27.91 20.65
CA ALA A 485 -11.15 28.91 19.70
C ALA A 485 -12.67 29.17 19.81
N TYR A 486 -13.42 28.32 20.51
CA TYR A 486 -14.87 28.43 20.64
C TYR A 486 -15.29 28.46 22.11
N GLN A 487 -16.02 29.51 22.49
CA GLN A 487 -16.51 29.70 23.87
C GLN A 487 -17.60 28.71 24.28
N ASP A 488 -18.14 27.93 23.34
CA ASP A 488 -19.24 26.98 23.57
C ASP A 488 -18.78 25.57 23.97
N GLY A 489 -17.47 25.39 24.18
CA GLY A 489 -16.93 24.15 24.74
C GLY A 489 -16.84 22.98 23.75
N ARG A 490 -17.08 23.20 22.45
CA ARG A 490 -17.03 22.13 21.44
C ARG A 490 -15.66 21.49 21.33
N THR A 491 -15.59 20.18 21.13
CA THR A 491 -14.34 19.41 21.03
C THR A 491 -13.86 19.19 19.59
N PHE A 492 -14.41 19.95 18.64
CA PHE A 492 -14.15 19.78 17.20
C PHE A 492 -13.74 21.10 16.52
N ALA A 493 -12.87 21.02 15.51
CA ALA A 493 -12.54 22.12 14.62
C ALA A 493 -13.18 21.92 13.25
N THR A 494 -13.44 23.00 12.51
CA THR A 494 -13.97 22.87 11.15
C THR A 494 -12.97 22.31 10.15
N GLY A 495 -11.69 22.15 10.51
CA GLY A 495 -10.60 21.62 9.67
C GLY A 495 -9.29 22.39 9.90
N ILE A 496 -8.28 22.16 9.06
CA ILE A 496 -7.01 22.91 9.06
C ILE A 496 -7.11 23.98 7.99
N ASP A 497 -6.80 25.24 8.29
CA ASP A 497 -6.78 26.30 7.28
C ASP A 497 -5.37 26.91 7.21
N ILE A 498 -4.78 26.93 6.01
CA ILE A 498 -3.56 27.69 5.69
C ILE A 498 -3.96 29.01 5.03
N HIS A 499 -3.51 30.13 5.59
CA HIS A 499 -3.84 31.45 5.06
C HIS A 499 -2.77 32.50 5.33
N TYR A 500 -2.94 33.72 4.79
CA TYR A 500 -1.98 34.80 5.04
C TYR A 500 -2.00 35.27 6.50
N ALA A 501 -0.84 35.74 6.97
CA ALA A 501 -0.66 36.38 8.27
C ALA A 501 -1.26 37.81 8.31
N GLY A 502 -1.78 38.23 9.46
CA GLY A 502 -2.42 39.54 9.63
C GLY A 502 -1.48 40.75 9.47
N TYR A 503 -2.02 41.96 9.66
CA TYR A 503 -1.27 43.22 9.54
C TYR A 503 0.01 43.20 10.41
N LEU A 504 1.16 43.52 9.79
CA LEU A 504 2.53 43.49 10.34
C LEU A 504 3.20 42.10 10.49
N ASN A 505 2.69 41.04 9.86
CA ASN A 505 3.27 39.67 9.95
C ASN A 505 3.37 39.11 11.38
N TYR A 506 2.77 39.78 12.37
CA TYR A 506 2.67 39.28 13.73
C TYR A 506 1.52 38.27 13.82
N THR A 507 1.84 37.10 14.33
CA THR A 507 0.86 36.22 14.97
C THR A 507 0.68 36.70 16.40
N GLY A 508 -0.55 36.87 16.87
CA GLY A 508 -0.84 37.34 18.25
C GLY A 508 -0.79 38.87 18.43
N THR A 509 -1.91 39.46 18.84
CA THR A 509 -2.14 40.91 18.95
C THR A 509 -1.19 41.64 19.91
N ILE A 510 -0.69 42.85 19.54
CA ILE A 510 -1.10 44.12 20.18
C ILE A 510 -0.96 45.32 19.20
N ASN A 511 -2.10 45.83 18.74
CA ASN A 511 -2.40 47.26 18.87
C ASN A 511 -3.91 47.39 19.11
N ASN A 512 -4.27 47.79 20.33
CA ASN A 512 -5.64 48.12 20.77
C ASN A 512 -6.72 47.04 20.58
N GLY A 513 -6.39 45.78 20.88
CA GLY A 513 -7.41 44.73 21.16
C GLY A 513 -8.40 44.45 20.03
N LYS A 514 -8.04 44.70 18.76
CA LYS A 514 -9.04 44.71 17.67
C LYS A 514 -8.85 43.75 16.51
N ASN A 515 -7.84 42.89 16.44
CA ASN A 515 -7.71 41.92 15.33
C ASN A 515 -7.06 40.61 15.79
N GLY A 516 -7.85 39.66 16.31
CA GLY A 516 -7.37 38.32 16.68
C GLY A 516 -7.28 37.39 15.47
N VAL A 517 -6.13 36.74 15.28
CA VAL A 517 -5.94 35.61 14.36
C VAL A 517 -6.53 34.35 15.00
N SER A 518 -7.09 33.44 14.19
CA SER A 518 -7.65 32.18 14.67
C SER A 518 -6.56 31.30 15.29
N GLN A 519 -6.80 30.83 16.53
CA GLN A 519 -6.01 29.77 17.16
C GLN A 519 -6.13 28.47 16.34
N GLY A 520 -5.02 27.73 16.19
CA GLY A 520 -4.96 26.46 15.45
C GLY A 520 -4.74 26.56 13.94
N CYS A 521 -4.41 27.74 13.40
CA CYS A 521 -4.17 27.96 11.97
C CYS A 521 -2.68 27.93 11.60
N LEU A 522 -2.41 27.56 10.34
CA LEU A 522 -1.10 27.64 9.70
C LEU A 522 -1.03 28.90 8.85
N LEU A 523 0.04 29.66 8.94
CA LEU A 523 0.09 31.02 8.41
C LEU A 523 1.31 31.23 7.53
N ILE A 524 1.12 31.92 6.41
CA ILE A 524 2.17 32.33 5.48
C ILE A 524 2.31 33.86 5.54
N ASP A 525 3.54 34.37 5.42
CA ASP A 525 3.83 35.81 5.36
C ASP A 525 2.93 36.53 4.36
N VAL A 526 2.41 37.71 4.75
CA VAL A 526 1.44 38.45 3.94
C VAL A 526 2.00 38.85 2.57
N ASN A 527 3.31 39.12 2.48
CA ASN A 527 3.98 39.51 1.25
C ASN A 527 4.28 38.30 0.36
N ALA A 528 4.37 37.11 0.96
CA ALA A 528 4.64 35.87 0.26
C ALA A 528 3.36 35.11 -0.11
N TRP A 529 2.21 35.49 0.47
CA TRP A 529 0.92 34.81 0.28
C TRP A 529 0.51 34.65 -1.17
N SER A 530 0.61 35.71 -1.98
CA SER A 530 0.19 35.65 -3.39
C SER A 530 1.01 34.61 -4.17
N ASN A 531 2.29 34.48 -3.88
CA ASN A 531 3.18 33.51 -4.51
C ASN A 531 2.99 32.10 -3.95
N PHE A 532 2.65 31.99 -2.67
CA PHE A 532 2.31 30.70 -2.06
C PHE A 532 1.00 30.17 -2.64
N ILE A 533 -0.06 30.97 -2.62
CA ILE A 533 -1.39 30.56 -3.04
C ILE A 533 -1.47 30.34 -4.56
N SER A 534 -0.64 31.04 -5.35
CA SER A 534 -0.59 30.85 -6.81
C SER A 534 -0.09 29.48 -7.24
N ASN A 535 0.54 28.73 -6.34
CA ASN A 535 0.82 27.34 -6.63
C ASN A 535 -0.50 26.57 -6.82
N PHE A 536 -1.57 26.91 -6.10
CA PHE A 536 -2.80 26.13 -5.96
C PHE A 536 -3.96 26.66 -6.86
N ASP A 537 -4.64 25.79 -7.64
CA ASP A 537 -5.72 26.18 -8.59
C ASP A 537 -7.13 25.92 -8.02
N ASN A 538 -7.90 27.00 -7.83
CA ASN A 538 -9.26 27.01 -7.25
C ASN A 538 -10.30 26.16 -7.99
N ASN A 539 -10.13 25.89 -9.29
CA ASN A 539 -11.14 25.18 -10.09
C ASN A 539 -10.92 23.67 -10.13
N ILE A 540 -9.69 23.21 -9.89
CA ILE A 540 -9.30 21.79 -9.94
C ILE A 540 -9.31 21.18 -8.54
N GLN A 541 -9.02 21.97 -7.51
CA GLN A 541 -8.86 21.47 -6.13
C GLN A 541 -10.14 21.18 -5.37
N ARG A 542 -11.34 21.34 -5.96
CA ARG A 542 -12.64 21.17 -5.27
C ARG A 542 -12.95 19.75 -4.76
N SER A 543 -12.06 18.78 -4.99
CA SER A 543 -12.28 17.35 -4.69
C SER A 543 -10.99 16.55 -4.44
N ASN A 544 -9.88 17.21 -4.10
CA ASN A 544 -8.57 16.56 -4.02
C ASN A 544 -8.24 16.06 -2.61
N SER A 545 -7.93 14.76 -2.50
CA SER A 545 -7.47 14.16 -1.24
C SER A 545 -5.95 14.25 -1.09
N VAL A 546 -5.52 14.68 0.09
CA VAL A 546 -4.14 14.84 0.54
C VAL A 546 -3.97 14.08 1.84
N SER A 547 -2.91 13.28 1.96
CA SER A 547 -2.55 12.65 3.23
C SER A 547 -1.82 13.68 4.10
N VAL A 548 -2.23 13.80 5.36
CA VAL A 548 -1.53 14.61 6.37
C VAL A 548 -0.91 13.69 7.39
N THR A 549 0.41 13.78 7.50
CA THR A 549 1.21 13.15 8.55
C THR A 549 1.76 14.23 9.46
N VAL A 550 1.65 14.04 10.78
CA VAL A 550 2.16 15.00 11.77
C VAL A 550 3.38 14.39 12.43
N SER A 551 4.55 14.96 12.15
CA SER A 551 5.80 14.50 12.74
C SER A 551 6.21 15.42 13.87
N ARG A 552 6.64 14.85 15.00
CA ARG A 552 7.07 15.61 16.18
C ARG A 552 8.55 15.35 16.42
N THR A 553 9.38 16.34 16.15
CA THR A 553 10.79 16.30 16.55
C THR A 553 10.89 16.67 18.03
N PHE A 554 11.16 15.68 18.88
CA PHE A 554 11.50 15.88 20.29
C PHE A 554 12.90 16.49 20.41
N SER A 555 13.09 17.75 19.98
CA SER A 555 14.26 18.53 20.35
C SER A 555 14.11 19.01 21.79
N THR A 556 15.16 18.88 22.61
CA THR A 556 15.17 19.43 23.96
C THR A 556 14.97 20.96 23.91
N PRO A 557 14.05 21.54 24.70
CA PRO A 557 13.86 22.99 24.77
C PRO A 557 15.18 23.74 24.92
N VAL A 558 15.48 24.66 23.99
CA VAL A 558 16.70 25.48 24.04
C VAL A 558 16.68 26.44 25.25
N ASN A 559 15.50 26.68 25.84
CA ASN A 559 15.32 27.39 27.09
C ASN A 559 13.93 27.09 27.70
N GLY A 560 13.77 27.15 29.03
CA GLY A 560 12.53 26.77 29.74
C GLY A 560 11.25 27.58 29.43
N ASN A 561 11.32 28.55 28.50
CA ASN A 561 10.17 29.32 28.00
C ASN A 561 9.84 29.00 26.52
N ARG A 562 10.51 28.01 25.89
CA ARG A 562 10.34 27.64 24.47
C ARG A 562 9.99 26.15 24.34
N LEU A 563 9.15 25.80 23.37
CA LEU A 563 8.67 24.42 23.16
C LEU A 563 9.37 23.76 21.95
N PRO A 564 9.40 22.41 21.85
CA PRO A 564 9.99 21.68 20.73
C PRO A 564 9.36 22.04 19.38
N ALA A 565 10.10 21.80 18.30
CA ALA A 565 9.63 21.99 16.93
C ALA A 565 8.45 21.05 16.55
N PHE A 566 7.54 21.55 15.70
CA PHE A 566 6.45 20.77 15.09
C PHE A 566 6.60 20.74 13.58
N ASN A 567 6.42 19.56 13.00
CA ASN A 567 6.51 19.33 11.56
C ASN A 567 5.16 18.81 11.02
N PHE A 568 4.62 19.49 10.01
CA PHE A 568 3.47 18.99 9.24
C PHE A 568 3.96 18.53 7.87
N ILE A 569 3.63 17.31 7.48
CA ILE A 569 3.89 16.81 6.13
C ILE A 569 2.54 16.59 5.45
N MET A 570 2.27 17.39 4.42
CA MET A 570 1.11 17.19 3.54
C MET A 570 1.61 16.51 2.27
N ASN A 571 1.10 15.33 1.92
CA ASN A 571 1.55 14.53 0.78
C ASN A 571 0.39 14.19 -0.18
N GLY A 572 0.64 14.27 -1.48
CA GLY A 572 -0.36 14.06 -2.53
C GLY A 572 0.27 13.78 -3.89
N SER A 573 -0.52 13.20 -4.80
CA SER A 573 -0.15 13.00 -6.21
C SER A 573 -0.02 14.33 -6.96
N ARG A 574 0.58 14.35 -8.17
CA ARG A 574 0.63 15.56 -9.02
C ARG A 574 -0.75 16.19 -9.25
N SER A 575 -1.79 15.36 -9.36
CA SER A 575 -3.20 15.77 -9.44
C SER A 575 -3.79 16.23 -8.11
N SER A 576 -3.21 15.84 -6.97
CA SER A 576 -3.69 16.18 -5.62
C SER A 576 -3.38 17.62 -5.23
N PHE A 577 -2.26 18.21 -5.67
CA PHE A 577 -1.97 19.62 -5.38
C PHE A 577 -2.07 20.55 -6.60
N PHE A 578 -1.72 20.15 -7.83
CA PHE A 578 -1.57 21.11 -8.94
C PHE A 578 -2.19 20.67 -10.30
N ASN A 579 -2.37 21.66 -11.18
CA ASN A 579 -3.04 21.56 -12.49
C ASN A 579 -2.32 20.60 -13.48
N SER A 580 -3.11 19.89 -14.30
CA SER A 580 -2.69 19.01 -15.40
C SER A 580 -2.47 19.73 -16.74
N LYS A 581 -2.04 21.00 -16.74
CA LYS A 581 -1.66 21.70 -17.98
C LYS A 581 -0.16 21.88 -18.11
N ILE A 582 0.47 20.88 -18.71
CA ILE A 582 1.63 21.10 -19.58
C ILE A 582 1.22 20.52 -20.94
N ARG A 583 1.21 21.38 -21.97
CA ARG A 583 1.02 21.00 -23.37
C ARG A 583 2.17 20.11 -23.86
#